data_AF-A0A5N5DWT8-F1
#
_entry.id   AF-A0A5N5DWT8-F1
#
_cell.length_a   1.000
_cell.length_b   1.000
_cell.length_c   1.000
_cell.angle_alpha   90.00
_cell.angle_beta   90.00
_cell.angle_gamma   90.00
#
_symmetry.space_group_name_H-M   'P 1'
#
loop_
_entity.id
_entity.type
_entity.pdbx_description
1 polymer ?
#
loop_
_entity_poly.entity_id
_entity_poly.type
_entity_poly.pdbx_seq_one_letter_code
_entity_poly.pdbx_strand_id
1 'polypeptide(L)'
;MILDLPSTTTVQVSKKLVEVRKTGGAVTLGRVLTLVVCTRDTGNAEAAIEAANEASREHPCRVIVLLRGDEQSEPRLDAQIRVGGDAGASEVVVLRLYG
;
A
#
# COMPACT_ATOMS: atom_id res chain seq x y z
N MET A 1 -4.22 -5.55 -9.98
CA MET A 1 -5.54 -5.15 -9.46
C MET A 1 -5.36 -4.12 -8.36
N ILE A 2 -6.19 -3.06 -8.36
CA ILE A 2 -6.22 -2.02 -7.34
C ILE A 2 -7.58 -2.05 -6.63
N LEU A 3 -7.57 -1.97 -5.30
CA LEU A 3 -8.77 -1.83 -4.47
C LEU A 3 -8.70 -0.52 -3.71
N ASP A 4 -9.67 0.35 -3.94
CA ASP A 4 -9.83 1.61 -3.20
C ASP A 4 -10.68 1.42 -1.93
N LEU A 5 -10.22 2.03 -0.84
CA LEU A 5 -10.90 2.08 0.46
C LEU A 5 -10.97 3.55 0.91
N PRO A 6 -11.93 4.34 0.39
CA PRO A 6 -12.13 5.71 0.84
C PRO A 6 -12.67 5.74 2.27
N SER A 7 -12.31 6.77 3.04
CA SER A 7 -12.80 6.99 4.41
C SER A 7 -12.76 5.73 5.29
N THR A 8 -11.58 5.13 5.37
CA THR A 8 -11.33 3.83 6.00
C THR A 8 -10.56 3.94 7.31
N THR A 9 -10.28 2.78 7.91
CA THR A 9 -9.46 2.62 9.12
C THR A 9 -8.37 1.59 8.87
N THR A 10 -7.28 1.65 9.63
CA THR A 10 -6.21 0.65 9.58
C THR A 10 -6.71 -0.77 9.86
N VAL A 11 -7.77 -0.92 10.68
CA VAL A 11 -8.45 -2.19 10.94
C VAL A 11 -9.13 -2.72 9.67
N GLN A 12 -9.88 -1.88 8.96
CA GLN A 12 -10.55 -2.27 7.71
C GLN A 12 -9.52 -2.61 6.62
N VAL A 13 -8.45 -1.82 6.48
CA VAL A 13 -7.34 -2.11 5.55
C VAL A 13 -6.70 -3.46 5.87
N SER A 14 -6.41 -3.73 7.16
CA SER A 14 -5.81 -4.99 7.59
C SER A 14 -6.70 -6.20 7.30
N LYS A 15 -8.00 -6.07 7.54
CA LYS A 15 -8.99 -7.11 7.18
C LYS A 15 -9.00 -7.34 5.67
N LYS A 16 -9.02 -6.27 4.88
CA LYS A 16 -9.06 -6.39 3.42
C LYS A 16 -7.80 -7.03 2.84
N LEU A 17 -6.63 -6.71 3.40
CA LEU A 17 -5.37 -7.39 3.04
C LEU A 17 -5.43 -8.91 3.28
N VAL A 18 -6.04 -9.35 4.39
CA VAL A 18 -6.21 -10.78 4.66
C VAL A 18 -7.17 -11.43 3.68
N GLU A 19 -8.27 -10.76 3.33
CA GLU A 19 -9.22 -11.26 2.33
C GLU A 19 -8.58 -11.41 0.94
N VAL A 20 -7.88 -10.37 0.47
CA VAL A 20 -7.25 -10.36 -0.86
C VAL A 20 -6.21 -11.47 -1.00
N ARG A 21 -5.46 -11.78 0.08
CA ARG A 21 -4.54 -12.93 0.08
C ARG A 21 -5.25 -14.26 -0.12
N LYS A 22 -6.38 -14.44 0.56
CA LYS A 22 -7.16 -15.69 0.48
C LYS A 22 -7.75 -15.89 -0.92
N THR A 23 -8.25 -14.82 -1.54
CA THR A 23 -8.84 -14.89 -2.88
C THR A 23 -7.80 -14.98 -4.00
N GLY A 24 -6.62 -14.38 -3.81
CA GLY A 24 -5.54 -14.39 -4.80
C GLY A 24 -4.75 -15.69 -4.92
N GLY A 25 -5.09 -16.73 -4.14
CA GLY A 25 -4.37 -18.01 -4.14
C GLY A 25 -2.91 -17.91 -3.67
N ALA A 26 -2.50 -16.76 -3.16
CA ALA A 26 -1.14 -16.51 -2.70
C ALA A 26 -0.92 -17.25 -1.38
N VAL A 27 -0.43 -18.49 -1.51
CA VAL A 27 0.22 -19.21 -0.42
C VAL A 27 1.27 -18.26 0.15
N THR A 28 1.11 -17.94 1.43
CA THR A 28 1.91 -17.01 2.21
C THR A 28 3.37 -16.93 1.74
N LEU A 29 3.72 -15.88 1.00
CA LEU A 29 5.11 -15.42 0.95
C LEU A 29 5.47 -15.14 2.40
N GLY A 30 6.33 -15.99 2.96
CA GLY A 30 6.91 -15.81 4.29
C GLY A 30 7.40 -14.37 4.38
N ARG A 31 6.81 -13.59 5.29
CA ARG A 31 7.05 -12.15 5.34
C ARG A 31 8.49 -11.94 5.80
N VAL A 32 9.37 -11.56 4.88
CA VAL A 32 10.79 -11.35 5.19
C VAL A 32 11.05 -9.89 5.56
N LEU A 33 10.39 -8.93 4.90
CA LEU A 33 10.61 -7.49 5.09
C LEU A 33 9.35 -6.63 4.86
N THR A 34 9.32 -5.45 5.49
CA THR A 34 8.34 -4.38 5.22
C THR A 34 9.10 -3.09 4.93
N LEU A 35 8.90 -2.53 3.74
CA LEU A 35 9.43 -1.24 3.33
C LEU A 35 8.35 -0.17 3.54
N VAL A 36 8.69 0.91 4.24
CA VAL A 36 7.79 2.04 4.47
C VAL A 36 8.33 3.28 3.76
N VAL A 37 7.51 3.88 2.91
CA VAL A 37 7.83 5.10 2.15
C VAL A 37 6.93 6.22 2.64
N CYS A 38 7.49 7.27 3.23
CA CYS A 38 6.72 8.41 3.73
C CYS A 38 7.00 9.67 2.90
N THR A 39 5.99 10.24 2.26
CA THR A 39 6.12 11.47 1.46
C THR A 39 4.94 12.42 1.67
N ARG A 40 5.19 13.71 1.46
CA ARG A 40 4.16 14.77 1.39
C ARG A 40 3.71 15.03 -0.03
N ASP A 41 4.53 14.66 -1.01
CA ASP A 41 4.31 15.00 -2.41
C ASP A 41 3.61 13.85 -3.13
N THR A 42 2.39 14.13 -3.60
CA THR A 42 1.62 13.17 -4.40
C THR A 42 2.19 12.97 -5.80
N GLY A 43 2.89 13.96 -6.36
CA GLY A 43 3.53 13.86 -7.67
C GLY A 43 4.68 12.87 -7.69
N ASN A 44 5.41 12.75 -6.58
CA ASN A 44 6.54 11.82 -6.43
C ASN A 44 6.14 10.43 -5.91
N ALA A 45 4.87 10.24 -5.52
CA ALA A 45 4.41 8.99 -4.92
C ALA A 45 4.52 7.80 -5.88
N GLU A 46 4.12 7.97 -7.14
CA GLU A 46 4.14 6.88 -8.12
C GLU A 46 5.57 6.45 -8.49
N ALA A 47 6.49 7.40 -8.67
CA ALA A 47 7.91 7.08 -8.90
C ALA A 47 8.52 6.31 -7.72
N ALA A 48 8.16 6.66 -6.49
CA ALA A 48 8.61 5.94 -5.30
C ALA A 48 7.99 4.53 -5.20
N ILE A 49 6.72 4.37 -5.60
CA ILE A 49 6.06 3.06 -5.68
C ILE A 49 6.74 2.19 -6.74
N GLU A 50 7.05 2.75 -7.91
CA GLU A 50 7.72 2.04 -8.99
C GLU A 50 9.11 1.54 -8.57
N ALA A 51 9.93 2.42 -7.98
CA ALA A 51 11.23 2.04 -7.44
C ALA A 51 11.13 0.96 -6.34
N ALA A 52 10.15 1.07 -5.44
CA ALA A 52 9.91 0.07 -4.40
C ALA A 52 9.45 -1.28 -4.99
N ASN A 53 8.61 -1.24 -6.03
CA ASN A 53 8.16 -2.43 -6.74
C ASN A 53 9.31 -3.14 -7.44
N GLU A 54 10.23 -2.39 -8.07
CA GLU A 54 11.44 -2.94 -8.68
C GLU A 54 12.32 -3.63 -7.63
N ALA A 55 12.62 -2.93 -6.52
CA ALA A 55 13.40 -3.50 -5.42
C ALA A 55 12.75 -4.75 -4.81
N SER A 56 11.42 -4.81 -4.75
CA SER A 56 10.68 -5.96 -4.20
C SER A 56 10.90 -7.26 -4.97
N ARG A 57 11.36 -7.20 -6.24
CA ARG A 57 11.65 -8.38 -7.07
C ARG A 57 12.89 -9.13 -6.59
N GLU A 58 13.92 -8.41 -6.15
CA GLU A 58 15.16 -8.98 -5.61
C GLU A 58 15.04 -9.28 -4.12
N HIS A 59 14.28 -8.43 -3.41
CA HIS A 59 14.08 -8.51 -1.97
C HIS A 59 12.58 -8.50 -1.64
N PRO A 60 11.92 -9.68 -1.59
CA PRO A 60 10.49 -9.77 -1.31
C PRO A 60 10.10 -9.01 -0.04
N CYS A 61 9.39 -7.90 -0.20
CA CYS A 61 8.97 -7.04 0.90
C CYS A 61 7.53 -6.55 0.69
N ARG A 62 6.80 -6.31 1.78
CA ARG A 62 5.56 -5.54 1.70
C ARG A 62 5.91 -4.06 1.59
N VAL A 63 5.32 -3.34 0.64
CA VAL A 63 5.50 -1.90 0.52
C VAL A 63 4.30 -1.19 1.15
N ILE A 64 4.55 -0.28 2.09
CA ILE A 64 3.55 0.63 2.65
C ILE A 64 3.96 2.05 2.31
N VAL A 65 3.13 2.74 1.53
CA VAL A 65 3.33 4.13 1.18
C VAL A 65 2.42 5.00 2.01
N LEU A 66 2.97 5.95 2.74
CA LEU A 66 2.24 6.94 3.52
C LEU A 66 2.33 8.30 2.83
N LEU A 67 1.20 8.74 2.30
CA LEU A 67 1.01 10.04 1.69
C LEU A 67 0.37 10.96 2.72
N ARG A 68 1.11 11.99 3.12
CA ARG A 68 0.55 13.09 3.93
C ARG A 68 -0.17 14.04 2.99
N GLY A 69 -1.50 13.98 3.02
CA GLY A 69 -2.37 14.90 2.31
C GLY A 69 -2.47 16.25 3.02
N ASP A 70 -3.55 16.96 2.75
CA ASP A 70 -3.77 18.30 3.29
C ASP A 70 -4.10 18.24 4.80
N GLU A 71 -3.25 18.92 5.59
CA GLU A 71 -3.37 19.05 7.05
C GLU A 71 -4.57 19.96 7.44
N GLN A 72 -5.16 20.71 6.51
CA GLN A 72 -6.34 21.56 6.77
C GLN A 72 -7.67 20.86 6.47
N SER A 73 -7.63 19.66 5.89
CA SER A 73 -8.82 18.87 5.59
C SER A 73 -9.38 18.18 6.84
N GLU A 74 -10.64 17.72 6.77
CA GLU A 74 -11.21 16.91 7.85
C GLU A 74 -10.40 15.62 8.09
N PRO A 75 -10.19 15.21 9.35
CA PRO A 75 -9.44 14.00 9.67
C PRO A 75 -10.04 12.76 8.99
N ARG A 76 -9.29 12.17 8.06
CA ARG A 76 -9.68 10.92 7.39
C ARG A 76 -8.47 10.14 6.91
N LEU A 77 -8.68 8.85 6.67
CA LEU A 77 -7.72 7.97 6.02
C LEU A 77 -8.37 7.40 4.77
N ASP A 78 -7.74 7.60 3.61
CA ASP A 78 -8.04 6.81 2.42
C ASP A 78 -6.95 5.76 2.23
N ALA A 79 -7.28 4.62 1.63
CA ALA A 79 -6.28 3.61 1.30
C ALA A 79 -6.49 2.99 -0.07
N GLN A 80 -5.39 2.51 -0.66
CA GLN A 80 -5.39 1.63 -1.81
C GLN A 80 -4.60 0.36 -1.48
N ILE A 81 -5.16 -0.79 -1.84
CA ILE A 81 -4.45 -2.07 -1.82
C ILE A 81 -4.21 -2.47 -3.27
N ARG A 82 -2.94 -2.52 -3.67
CA ARG A 82 -2.51 -2.97 -4.99
C ARG A 82 -1.93 -4.37 -4.87
N VAL A 83 -2.32 -5.27 -5.77
CA VAL A 83 -1.86 -6.67 -5.83
C VAL A 83 -1.67 -7.15 -7.27
N GLY A 84 -0.82 -8.16 -7.45
CA GLY A 84 -0.46 -8.69 -8.76
C GLY A 84 0.41 -7.70 -9.53
N GLY A 85 0.14 -7.48 -10.82
CA GLY A 85 0.95 -6.59 -11.67
C GLY A 85 1.15 -5.18 -11.11
N ASP A 86 0.18 -4.65 -10.35
CA ASP A 86 0.25 -3.31 -9.73
C ASP A 86 1.09 -3.25 -8.44
N ALA A 87 1.64 -4.38 -7.99
CA ALA A 87 2.40 -4.50 -6.75
C ALA A 87 3.70 -5.29 -6.91
N GLY A 88 4.15 -5.47 -8.15
CA GLY A 88 5.37 -6.20 -8.46
C GLY A 88 5.31 -7.64 -7.93
N ALA A 89 6.33 -8.04 -7.16
CA ALA A 89 6.44 -9.38 -6.57
C ALA A 89 5.65 -9.53 -5.25
N SER A 90 4.93 -8.50 -4.79
CA SER A 90 4.36 -8.44 -3.44
C SER A 90 3.01 -7.71 -3.40
N GLU A 91 2.67 -7.14 -2.24
CA GLU A 91 1.50 -6.29 -2.00
C GLU A 91 1.97 -4.86 -1.66
N VAL A 92 1.31 -3.88 -2.27
CA VAL A 92 1.54 -2.46 -2.00
C VAL A 92 0.30 -1.88 -1.32
N VAL A 93 0.50 -1.18 -0.22
CA VAL A 93 -0.56 -0.47 0.51
C VAL A 93 -0.26 1.02 0.45
N VAL A 94 -1.09 1.79 -0.22
CA VAL A 94 -1.00 3.25 -0.21
C VAL A 94 -1.99 3.77 0.82
N LEU A 95 -1.51 4.53 1.80
CA LEU A 95 -2.30 5.17 2.85
C LEU A 95 -2.20 6.67 2.63
N ARG A 96 -3.34 7.34 2.56
CA ARG A 96 -3.41 8.79 2.41
C ARG A 96 -4.08 9.39 3.63
N LEU A 97 -3.31 10.18 4.37
CA LEU A 97 -3.76 10.89 5.55
C LEU A 97 -4.26 12.28 5.18
N TYR A 98 -5.24 12.77 5.93
CA TYR A 98 -5.76 14.13 5.88
C TYR A 98 -6.02 14.60 7.31
N GLY A 99 -5.94 15.91 7.53
CA GLY A 99 -6.03 16.52 8.86
C GLY A 99 -4.74 16.42 9.66
#